data_AF-A0A8D8G7N1-F1
#
_entry.id   AF-A0A8D8G7N1-F1
#
_cell.length_a   1.000
_cell.length_b   1.000
_cell.length_c   1.000
_cell.angle_alpha   90.00
_cell.angle_beta   90.00
_cell.angle_gamma   90.00
#
_symmetry.space_group_name_H-M   'P 1'
#
loop_
_entity.id
_entity.type
_entity.pdbx_description
1 polymer ?
#
loop_
_entity_poly.entity_id
_entity_poly.type
_entity_poly.pdbx_seq_one_letter_code
_entity_poly.pdbx_strand_id
1 'polypeptide(L)'
;MPLFNHATCSYRIESYWTYEVCHGKYIKQYHEERHEKTSKLQEYYLGKWDKQKTANLKARFQKDSDASDKLKYKKIDGLNLPYLELEMDSGTVCDLNGEPRMTKVLYVCYLHGKNEVYSLKETSTCNYEIIILTPMLCAHPKYKEHTEENKITCVPVDNAPKK
;
A
#
# COMPACT_ATOMS: atom_id res chain seq x y z
N MET A 1 7.35 -11.02 -8.34
CA MET A 1 7.01 -9.92 -7.42
C MET A 1 6.34 -10.53 -6.20
N PRO A 2 7.08 -10.70 -5.09
CA PRO A 2 6.60 -11.43 -3.91
C PRO A 2 5.26 -10.89 -3.35
N LEU A 3 5.02 -9.58 -3.53
CA LEU A 3 3.84 -8.84 -3.05
C LEU A 3 2.47 -9.46 -3.39
N PHE A 4 2.34 -10.22 -4.49
CA PHE A 4 1.05 -10.79 -4.94
C PHE A 4 1.03 -12.33 -4.99
N ASN A 5 2.10 -12.99 -4.56
CA ASN A 5 2.20 -14.45 -4.65
C ASN A 5 1.45 -15.16 -3.51
N HIS A 6 1.30 -14.50 -2.37
CA HIS A 6 0.49 -14.98 -1.27
C HIS A 6 -0.80 -14.16 -1.27
N ALA A 7 -1.94 -14.81 -1.39
CA ALA A 7 -3.24 -14.18 -1.29
C ALA A 7 -3.53 -13.77 0.16
N THR A 8 -2.70 -12.91 0.73
CA THR A 8 -2.88 -12.33 2.05
C THR A 8 -3.82 -11.14 1.95
N CYS A 9 -4.67 -10.99 2.96
CA CYS A 9 -5.56 -9.86 3.06
C CYS A 9 -5.28 -9.12 4.37
N SER A 10 -5.32 -7.80 4.29
CA SER A 10 -5.14 -6.90 5.43
C SER A 10 -6.46 -6.21 5.73
N TYR A 11 -6.77 -6.08 7.01
CA TYR A 11 -8.05 -5.57 7.48
C TYR A 11 -7.85 -4.25 8.21
N ARG A 12 -8.79 -3.32 8.02
CA ARG A 12 -8.82 -2.03 8.72
C ARG A 12 -10.27 -1.69 9.06
N ILE A 13 -10.53 -1.36 10.32
CA ILE A 13 -11.85 -0.88 10.75
C ILE A 13 -11.75 0.64 10.87
N GLU A 14 -12.65 1.37 10.21
CA GLU A 14 -12.82 2.80 10.42
C GLU A 14 -14.29 3.12 10.68
N SER A 15 -14.59 3.39 11.95
CA SER A 15 -15.92 3.73 12.44
C SER A 15 -16.99 2.70 12.00
N TYR A 16 -17.81 3.03 11.00
CA TYR A 16 -18.87 2.18 10.50
C TYR A 16 -18.34 1.09 9.55
N TRP A 17 -17.29 1.35 8.78
CA TRP A 17 -16.85 0.44 7.72
C TRP A 17 -15.70 -0.47 8.14
N THR A 18 -15.75 -1.72 7.71
CA THR A 18 -14.60 -2.62 7.69
C THR A 18 -14.06 -2.72 6.27
N TYR A 19 -12.77 -2.51 6.10
CA TYR A 19 -12.06 -2.60 4.83
C TYR A 19 -11.19 -3.85 4.81
N GLU A 20 -11.29 -4.62 3.73
CA GLU A 20 -10.46 -5.78 3.44
C GLU A 20 -9.68 -5.51 2.16
N VAL A 21 -8.36 -5.49 2.28
CA VAL A 21 -7.40 -5.28 1.19
C VAL A 21 -6.73 -6.61 0.90
N CYS A 22 -7.22 -7.34 -0.11
CA CYS A 22 -6.58 -8.56 -0.57
C CYS A 22 -5.54 -8.22 -1.64
N HIS A 23 -4.26 -8.33 -1.28
CA HIS A 23 -3.14 -7.89 -2.12
C HIS A 23 -3.14 -8.61 -3.46
N GLY A 24 -3.16 -7.84 -4.55
CA GLY A 24 -3.19 -8.36 -5.92
C GLY A 24 -4.51 -9.03 -6.31
N LYS A 25 -5.62 -8.78 -5.60
CA LYS A 25 -6.95 -9.31 -5.95
C LYS A 25 -8.03 -8.24 -5.96
N TYR A 26 -8.37 -7.70 -4.80
CA TYR A 26 -9.45 -6.73 -4.67
C TYR A 26 -9.31 -5.94 -3.38
N ILE A 27 -10.02 -4.82 -3.33
CA ILE A 27 -10.31 -4.08 -2.11
C ILE A 27 -11.81 -4.06 -1.96
N LYS A 28 -12.31 -4.37 -0.77
CA LYS A 28 -13.73 -4.26 -0.45
C LYS A 28 -13.93 -3.55 0.88
N GLN A 29 -15.01 -2.80 0.97
CA GLN A 29 -15.57 -2.36 2.25
C GLN A 29 -16.85 -3.15 2.53
N TYR A 30 -17.11 -3.42 3.80
CA TYR A 30 -18.35 -4.02 4.23
C TYR A 30 -18.73 -3.56 5.64
N HIS A 31 -20.02 -3.63 5.93
CA HIS A 31 -20.59 -3.41 7.24
C HIS A 31 -21.69 -4.45 7.48
N GLU A 32 -21.70 -5.05 8.67
CA GLU A 32 -22.71 -6.01 9.09
C GLU A 32 -23.55 -5.41 10.22
N GLU A 33 -24.83 -5.16 9.95
CA GLU A 33 -25.80 -4.77 10.99
C GLU A 33 -26.50 -6.03 11.49
N ARG A 34 -26.42 -6.27 12.80
CA ARG A 34 -27.14 -7.37 13.46
C ARG A 34 -28.36 -6.83 14.17
N HIS A 35 -29.54 -7.21 13.69
CA HIS A 35 -30.80 -7.09 14.42
C HIS A 35 -31.23 -8.46 14.95
N GLU A 36 -32.04 -8.49 16.02
CA GLU A 36 -32.39 -9.66 16.84
C GLU A 36 -32.67 -10.98 16.07
N LYS A 37 -33.15 -10.91 14.82
CA LYS A 37 -33.45 -12.09 13.98
C LYS A 37 -32.87 -12.04 12.55
N THR A 38 -32.17 -10.97 12.15
CA THR A 38 -31.67 -10.79 10.78
C THR A 38 -30.36 -10.02 10.77
N SER A 39 -29.36 -10.52 10.05
CA SER A 39 -28.16 -9.76 9.70
C SER A 39 -28.29 -9.19 8.28
N LYS A 40 -27.94 -7.90 8.11
CA LYS A 40 -27.85 -7.25 6.81
C LYS A 40 -26.39 -6.93 6.53
N LEU A 41 -25.84 -7.52 5.47
CA LEU A 41 -24.49 -7.24 5.00
C LEU A 41 -24.55 -6.22 3.87
N GLN A 42 -23.91 -5.07 4.06
CA GLN A 42 -23.68 -4.09 3.01
C GLN A 42 -22.23 -4.23 2.55
N GLU A 43 -22.00 -4.49 1.25
CA GLU A 43 -20.66 -4.66 0.69
C GLU A 43 -20.44 -3.87 -0.60
N TYR A 44 -19.24 -3.31 -0.76
CA TYR A 44 -18.82 -2.61 -1.97
C TYR A 44 -17.37 -2.94 -2.30
N TYR A 45 -17.10 -3.25 -3.57
CA TYR A 45 -15.73 -3.36 -4.07
C TYR A 45 -15.21 -1.97 -4.40
N LEU A 46 -14.03 -1.63 -3.88
CA LEU A 46 -13.37 -0.35 -4.10
C LEU A 46 -12.33 -0.40 -5.22
N GLY A 47 -12.15 -1.58 -5.79
CA GLY A 47 -11.20 -1.82 -6.86
C GLY A 47 -10.88 -3.30 -7.00
N LYS A 48 -10.56 -3.71 -8.23
CA LYS A 48 -10.18 -5.08 -8.58
C LYS A 48 -8.84 -5.08 -9.29
N TRP A 49 -8.11 -6.17 -9.08
CA TRP A 49 -6.81 -6.43 -9.67
C TRP A 49 -6.83 -7.81 -10.32
N ASP A 50 -6.39 -7.85 -11.57
CA ASP A 50 -6.39 -9.07 -12.37
C ASP A 50 -4.98 -9.50 -12.79
N LYS A 51 -4.93 -10.66 -13.45
CA LYS A 51 -3.69 -11.26 -13.93
C LYS A 51 -3.06 -10.43 -15.06
N GLN A 52 -3.84 -9.73 -15.87
CA GLN A 52 -3.33 -8.88 -16.95
C GLN A 52 -2.64 -7.64 -16.39
N LYS A 53 -3.24 -6.95 -15.42
CA LYS A 53 -2.61 -5.84 -14.67
C LYS A 53 -1.31 -6.29 -14.01
N THR A 54 -1.29 -7.50 -13.45
CA THR A 54 -0.06 -8.11 -12.90
C THR A 54 1.01 -8.31 -13.98
N ALA A 55 0.64 -8.83 -15.16
CA ALA A 55 1.57 -9.03 -16.27
C ALA A 55 2.11 -7.70 -16.80
N ASN A 56 1.24 -6.71 -16.96
CA ASN A 56 1.59 -5.36 -17.40
C ASN A 56 2.55 -4.68 -16.42
N LEU A 57 2.29 -4.81 -15.12
CA LEU A 57 3.17 -4.30 -14.08
C LEU A 57 4.55 -4.97 -14.13
N LYS A 58 4.61 -6.30 -14.26
CA LYS A 58 5.87 -7.03 -14.41
C LYS A 58 6.63 -6.59 -15.67
N ALA A 59 5.94 -6.39 -16.79
CA ALA A 59 6.55 -5.92 -18.02
C ALA A 59 7.11 -4.49 -17.89
N ARG A 60 6.44 -3.60 -17.15
CA ARG A 60 6.97 -2.26 -16.81
C ARG A 60 8.25 -2.38 -15.99
N PHE A 61 8.24 -3.17 -14.92
CA PHE A 61 9.43 -3.40 -14.09
C PHE A 61 10.62 -4.01 -14.84
N GLN A 62 10.38 -4.82 -15.88
CA GLN A 62 11.45 -5.40 -16.70
C GLN A 62 12.02 -4.40 -17.73
N LYS A 63 11.19 -3.46 -18.21
CA LYS A 63 11.61 -2.41 -19.14
C LYS A 63 12.28 -1.23 -18.43
N ASP A 64 12.05 -1.08 -17.12
CA ASP A 64 12.57 -0.02 -16.26
C ASP A 64 14.08 -0.17 -15.94
N SER A 65 14.83 -1.06 -16.60
CA SER A 65 16.31 -1.03 -16.53
C SER A 65 16.90 0.24 -17.18
N ASP A 66 16.18 0.88 -18.10
CA ASP A 66 16.74 1.95 -18.94
C ASP A 66 15.88 3.23 -19.03
N ALA A 67 14.69 3.27 -18.41
CA ALA A 67 13.78 4.41 -18.52
C ALA A 67 13.57 5.12 -17.16
N SER A 68 13.72 6.43 -17.19
CA SER A 68 13.71 7.39 -16.08
C SER A 68 12.35 7.56 -15.37
N ASP A 69 11.68 6.48 -14.96
CA ASP A 69 10.52 6.62 -14.08
C ASP A 69 11.03 7.03 -12.69
N LYS A 70 10.97 8.34 -12.42
CA LYS A 70 11.46 8.95 -11.17
C LYS A 70 10.84 8.22 -10.00
N LEU A 71 11.70 7.66 -9.14
CA LEU A 71 11.26 7.02 -7.90
C LEU A 71 10.41 8.02 -7.11
N LYS A 72 9.19 7.60 -6.76
CA LYS A 72 8.24 8.42 -6.00
C LYS A 72 8.39 8.14 -4.52
N TYR A 73 8.20 9.18 -3.70
CA TYR A 73 8.37 9.13 -2.25
C TYR A 73 7.13 9.64 -1.53
N LYS A 74 6.79 9.00 -0.41
CA LYS A 74 5.70 9.40 0.49
C LYS A 74 6.30 9.68 1.86
N LYS A 75 5.94 10.83 2.44
CA LYS A 75 6.35 11.17 3.80
C LYS A 75 5.46 10.42 4.80
N ILE A 76 6.06 9.52 5.58
CA ILE A 76 5.40 8.71 6.63
C ILE A 76 6.20 8.92 7.92
N ASP A 77 5.55 9.41 8.97
CA ASP A 77 6.17 9.66 10.29
C ASP A 77 7.50 10.46 10.23
N GLY A 78 7.61 11.38 9.28
CA GLY A 78 8.81 12.21 9.07
C GLY A 78 9.84 11.63 8.10
N LEU A 79 9.72 10.36 7.72
CA LEU A 79 10.60 9.67 6.77
C LEU A 79 10.06 9.77 5.35
N ASN A 80 10.92 10.05 4.37
CA ASN A 80 10.55 10.04 2.95
C ASN A 80 10.82 8.65 2.37
N LEU A 81 9.79 7.81 2.33
CA LEU A 81 9.93 6.41 1.93
C LEU A 81 9.51 6.20 0.48
N PRO A 82 10.28 5.41 -0.31
CA PRO A 82 9.94 5.13 -1.70
C PRO A 82 8.73 4.18 -1.80
N TYR A 83 7.89 4.38 -2.82
CA TYR A 83 6.66 3.61 -2.98
C TYR A 83 6.35 3.20 -4.42
N LEU A 84 5.61 2.10 -4.53
CA LEU A 84 4.97 1.63 -5.76
C LEU A 84 3.49 2.02 -5.75
N GLU A 85 3.08 2.76 -6.77
CA GLU A 85 1.69 3.17 -7.00
C GLU A 85 0.98 2.16 -7.90
N LEU A 86 -0.17 1.67 -7.46
CA LEU A 86 -1.07 0.85 -8.26
C LEU A 86 -2.46 1.47 -8.28
N GLU A 87 -3.13 1.29 -9.41
CA GLU A 87 -4.52 1.71 -9.57
C GLU A 87 -5.42 0.48 -9.68
N MET A 88 -6.35 0.34 -8.74
CA MET A 88 -7.35 -0.71 -8.69
C MET A 88 -8.71 -0.11 -9.05
N ASP A 89 -9.06 -0.18 -10.33
CA ASP A 89 -10.36 0.24 -10.88
C ASP A 89 -11.41 -0.90 -10.86
N SER A 90 -12.54 -0.70 -11.55
CA SER A 90 -13.58 -1.72 -11.76
C SER A 90 -14.24 -2.22 -10.46
N GLY A 91 -14.37 -1.32 -9.48
CA GLY A 91 -15.14 -1.54 -8.26
C GLY A 91 -16.66 -1.53 -8.51
N THR A 92 -17.43 -1.61 -7.43
CA THR A 92 -18.89 -1.48 -7.47
C THR A 92 -19.25 -0.06 -7.90
N VAL A 93 -20.23 0.05 -8.83
CA VAL A 93 -20.73 1.33 -9.32
C VAL A 93 -21.21 2.20 -8.16
N CYS A 94 -20.73 3.43 -8.14
CA CYS A 94 -21.08 4.45 -7.16
C CYS A 94 -22.49 4.97 -7.44
N ASP A 95 -23.33 4.92 -6.42
CA ASP A 95 -24.69 5.42 -6.40
C ASP A 95 -24.78 6.95 -6.51
N LEU A 96 -23.73 7.66 -6.07
CA LEU A 96 -23.69 9.12 -6.05
C LEU A 96 -23.30 9.76 -7.39
N ASN A 97 -22.41 9.12 -8.16
CA ASN A 97 -21.88 9.69 -9.40
C ASN A 97 -21.98 8.75 -10.62
N GLY A 98 -22.42 7.50 -10.45
CA GLY A 98 -22.57 6.53 -11.54
C GLY A 98 -21.26 5.88 -12.00
N GLU A 99 -20.11 6.27 -11.45
CA GLU A 99 -18.79 5.76 -11.86
C GLU A 99 -18.38 4.54 -11.02
N PRO A 100 -17.63 3.57 -11.58
CA PRO A 100 -17.04 2.50 -10.80
C PRO A 100 -16.10 3.04 -9.72
N ARG A 101 -16.25 2.57 -8.47
CA ARG A 101 -15.30 2.88 -7.40
C ARG A 101 -13.89 2.46 -7.80
N MET A 102 -12.90 3.29 -7.46
CA MET A 102 -11.49 3.01 -7.72
C MET A 102 -10.62 3.36 -6.52
N THR A 103 -9.49 2.66 -6.41
CA THR A 103 -8.53 2.87 -5.32
C THR A 103 -7.11 2.99 -5.83
N LYS A 104 -6.42 4.04 -5.40
CA LYS A 104 -4.96 4.18 -5.53
C LYS A 104 -4.28 3.53 -4.34
N VAL A 105 -3.49 2.48 -4.59
CA VAL A 105 -2.75 1.75 -3.57
C VAL A 105 -1.28 2.13 -3.63
N LEU A 106 -0.76 2.68 -2.53
CA LEU A 106 0.64 3.01 -2.34
C LEU A 106 1.28 1.92 -1.49
N TYR A 107 1.99 0.99 -2.12
CA TYR A 107 2.88 0.08 -1.41
C TYR A 107 4.16 0.82 -1.08
N VAL A 108 4.39 1.11 0.20
CA VAL A 108 5.57 1.85 0.66
C VAL A 108 6.60 0.85 1.18
N CYS A 109 7.87 1.02 0.78
CA CYS A 109 8.96 0.25 1.33
C CYS A 109 9.19 0.68 2.78
N TYR A 110 8.90 -0.23 3.71
CA TYR A 110 9.20 -0.04 5.12
C TYR A 110 9.66 -1.37 5.72
N LEU A 111 10.94 -1.42 6.13
CA LEU A 111 11.57 -2.66 6.63
C LEU A 111 10.90 -3.23 7.87
N HIS A 112 10.32 -2.37 8.71
CA HIS A 112 9.59 -2.76 9.91
C HIS A 112 8.08 -2.93 9.68
N GLY A 113 7.63 -2.84 8.42
CA GLY A 113 6.22 -3.01 8.06
C GLY A 113 5.74 -4.45 8.19
N LYS A 114 4.44 -4.62 8.38
CA LYS A 114 3.79 -5.94 8.53
C LYS A 114 2.80 -6.28 7.41
N ASN A 115 2.95 -5.65 6.24
CA ASN A 115 1.98 -5.70 5.14
C ASN A 115 0.60 -5.15 5.52
N GLU A 116 0.55 -4.23 6.49
CA GLU A 116 -0.69 -3.71 7.05
C GLU A 116 -1.11 -2.40 6.39
N VAL A 117 -2.40 -2.08 6.50
CA VAL A 117 -2.97 -0.81 6.06
C VAL A 117 -2.60 0.27 7.07
N TYR A 118 -1.71 1.18 6.67
CA TYR A 118 -1.30 2.32 7.50
C TYR A 118 -2.31 3.46 7.43
N SER A 119 -2.82 3.75 6.24
CA SER A 119 -3.82 4.79 6.03
C SER A 119 -4.79 4.37 4.94
N LEU A 120 -6.06 4.68 5.16
CA LEU A 120 -7.12 4.57 4.19
C LEU A 120 -7.90 5.88 4.23
N LYS A 121 -8.21 6.45 3.08
CA LYS A 121 -9.06 7.64 2.99
C LYS A 121 -9.81 7.69 1.67
N GLU A 122 -11.00 8.25 1.72
CA GLU A 122 -11.73 8.67 0.53
C GLU A 122 -11.24 10.07 0.12
N THR A 123 -10.51 10.14 -0.99
CA THR A 123 -9.90 11.38 -1.49
C THR A 123 -10.88 12.27 -2.25
N SER A 124 -11.86 11.65 -2.89
CA SER A 124 -13.04 12.26 -3.48
C SER A 124 -14.13 11.19 -3.57
N THR A 125 -15.36 11.56 -3.89
CA THR A 125 -16.50 10.63 -3.91
C THR A 125 -16.17 9.35 -4.67
N CYS A 126 -16.24 8.21 -3.97
CA CYS A 126 -15.98 6.86 -4.50
C CYS A 126 -14.55 6.61 -5.02
N ASN A 127 -13.59 7.47 -4.64
CA ASN A 127 -12.17 7.39 -4.99
C ASN A 127 -11.30 7.34 -3.73
N TYR A 128 -10.58 6.24 -3.57
CA TYR A 128 -9.85 5.94 -2.32
C TYR A 128 -8.33 6.01 -2.51
N GLU A 129 -7.60 6.38 -1.45
CA GLU A 129 -6.14 6.22 -1.34
C GLU A 129 -5.85 5.29 -0.16
N ILE A 130 -5.10 4.22 -0.41
CA ILE A 130 -4.65 3.27 0.62
C ILE A 130 -3.13 3.27 0.65
N ILE A 131 -2.54 3.40 1.84
CA ILE A 131 -1.11 3.28 2.08
C ILE A 131 -0.84 1.96 2.82
N ILE A 132 0.03 1.14 2.26
CA ILE A 132 0.39 -0.18 2.79
C ILE A 132 1.89 -0.16 3.09
N LEU A 133 2.25 -0.38 4.36
CA LEU A 133 3.65 -0.48 4.76
C LEU A 133 4.10 -1.94 4.64
N THR A 134 5.07 -2.19 3.76
CA THR A 134 5.51 -3.55 3.44
C THR A 134 7.03 -3.66 3.31
N PRO A 135 7.64 -4.70 3.91
CA PRO A 135 9.06 -4.99 3.71
C PRO A 135 9.29 -5.67 2.35
N MET A 136 8.25 -6.22 1.71
CA MET A 136 8.36 -6.97 0.46
C MET A 136 8.78 -6.09 -0.71
N LEU A 137 8.41 -4.80 -0.69
CA LEU A 137 8.85 -3.84 -1.71
C LEU A 137 10.34 -3.51 -1.56
N CYS A 138 10.87 -3.46 -0.33
CA CYS A 138 12.27 -3.16 -0.04
C CYS A 138 13.25 -4.23 -0.56
N ALA A 139 12.76 -5.44 -0.88
CA ALA A 139 13.57 -6.47 -1.52
C ALA A 139 13.96 -6.12 -2.96
N HIS A 140 13.22 -5.20 -3.61
CA HIS A 140 13.51 -4.77 -4.96
C HIS A 140 14.55 -3.64 -4.96
N PRO A 141 15.66 -3.75 -5.72
CA PRO A 141 16.76 -2.77 -5.69
C PRO A 141 16.32 -1.32 -5.89
N LYS A 142 15.36 -1.07 -6.80
CA LYS A 142 14.78 0.27 -7.06
C LYS A 142 14.16 0.95 -5.84
N TYR A 143 13.64 0.20 -4.87
CA TYR A 143 12.94 0.74 -3.69
C TYR A 143 13.70 0.54 -2.39
N LYS A 144 14.80 -0.20 -2.42
CA LYS A 144 15.67 -0.35 -1.26
C LYS A 144 16.37 0.99 -1.04
N GLU A 145 16.15 1.61 0.11
CA GLU A 145 16.94 2.78 0.48
C GLU A 145 18.40 2.36 0.59
N HIS A 146 19.26 3.03 -0.18
CA HIS A 146 20.69 3.01 0.05
C HIS A 146 20.98 3.98 1.18
N THR A 147 20.80 3.55 2.42
CA THR A 147 21.48 4.19 3.54
C THR A 147 22.96 3.86 3.39
N GLU A 148 23.68 4.69 2.63
CA GLU A 148 25.11 4.85 2.90
C GLU A 148 25.21 5.49 4.28
N GLU A 149 25.16 4.64 5.32
CA GLU A 149 25.56 5.04 6.65
C GLU A 149 27.03 5.41 6.54
N ASN A 150 27.31 6.71 6.46
CA ASN A 150 28.65 7.21 6.66
C ASN A 150 29.08 6.73 8.05
N LYS A 151 30.01 5.77 8.09
CA LYS A 151 30.64 5.33 9.34
C LYS A 151 31.45 6.49 9.90
N ILE A 152 30.81 7.33 10.70
CA ILE A 152 31.48 8.40 11.42
C ILE A 152 32.24 7.72 12.56
N THR A 153 33.57 7.64 12.40
CA THR A 153 34.44 7.22 13.49
C THR A 153 34.66 8.42 14.40
N CYS A 154 33.96 8.45 15.53
CA CYS A 154 34.19 9.43 16.57
C CYS A 154 35.45 9.04 17.35
N VAL A 155 36.38 9.98 17.51
CA VAL A 155 37.49 9.84 18.45
C VAL A 155 37.21 10.69 19.69
N PRO A 156 37.49 10.18 20.90
CA PRO A 156 37.37 10.97 22.11
C PRO A 156 38.34 12.16 22.06
N VAL A 157 37.86 13.32 22.47
CA VAL A 157 38.71 14.50 22.69
C VAL A 157 39.25 14.43 24.11
N ASP A 158 40.56 14.63 24.26
CA ASP A 158 41.30 14.66 25.52
C ASP A 158 41.17 13.38 26.38
N ASN A 159 40.67 13.53 27.61
CA ASN A 159 40.58 12.52 28.66
C ASN A 159 39.15 11.99 28.84
N ALA A 160 38.33 12.00 27.78
CA ALA A 160 37.01 11.38 27.86
C ALA A 160 37.18 9.89 28.22
N PRO A 161 36.55 9.40 29.31
CA PRO A 161 36.75 8.04 29.77
C PRO A 161 36.34 7.04 28.69
N LYS A 162 37.21 6.05 28.43
CA LYS A 162 36.87 4.94 27.53
C LYS A 162 35.77 4.11 28.19
N LYS A 163 34.72 3.83 27.42
CA LYS A 163 33.65 2.92 27.81
C LYS A 163 34.16 1.48 27.89
#